data_AF-A0A0F0L8N2-F1
#
_entry.id   AF-A0A0F0L8N2-F1
#
_cell.length_a   1.000
_cell.length_b   1.000
_cell.length_c   1.000
_cell.angle_alpha   90.00
_cell.angle_beta   90.00
_cell.angle_gamma   90.00
#
_symmetry.space_group_name_H-M   'P 1'
#
loop_
_entity.id
_entity.type
_entity.pdbx_description
1 polymer ?
#
loop_
_entity_poly.entity_id
_entity_poly.type
_entity_poly.pdbx_seq_one_letter_code
_entity_poly.pdbx_strand_id
1 'polypeptide(L)'
;MSGSTDPSDNSEWRLLRVQAGERLLWLCVVNPELWTYVYIPDSGRFHLNKGVFVDYVWDGELTYVPIDVQEARDLIAARVGALPPAITSDQRRRYLSDEQLDTEVAFTHVERASRERDAKPES
;
A
#
# COMPACT_ATOMS: atom_id res chain seq x y z
N MET A 1 -16.30 -15.58 -4.33
CA MET A 1 -16.19 -14.39 -5.20
C MET A 1 -14.84 -13.77 -4.88
N SER A 2 -13.81 -14.19 -5.61
CA SER A 2 -12.45 -13.66 -5.43
C SER A 2 -12.24 -12.59 -6.48
N GLY A 3 -12.17 -11.33 -6.07
CA GLY A 3 -11.64 -10.27 -6.92
C GLY A 3 -10.17 -10.55 -7.13
N SER A 4 -9.85 -11.34 -8.15
CA SER A 4 -8.48 -11.55 -8.60
C SER A 4 -8.04 -10.26 -9.26
N THR A 5 -7.34 -9.40 -8.52
CA THR A 5 -6.61 -8.28 -9.11
C THR A 5 -5.47 -8.89 -9.92
N ASP A 6 -5.70 -9.06 -11.22
CA ASP A 6 -4.66 -9.47 -12.16
C ASP A 6 -3.54 -8.42 -12.13
N PRO A 7 -2.32 -8.77 -11.69
CA PRO A 7 -1.21 -7.81 -11.60
C PRO A 7 -0.70 -7.35 -12.98
N SER A 8 -1.22 -7.89 -14.09
CA SER A 8 -0.82 -7.50 -15.44
C SER A 8 -1.49 -6.23 -15.97
N ASP A 9 -2.56 -5.72 -15.33
CA ASP A 9 -3.18 -4.42 -15.63
C ASP A 9 -2.82 -3.36 -14.57
N ASN A 10 -1.51 -3.16 -14.37
CA ASN A 10 -0.98 -2.30 -13.32
C ASN A 10 -0.39 -0.99 -13.87
N SER A 11 -1.13 -0.30 -14.73
CA SER A 11 -0.67 0.98 -15.31
C SER A 11 -0.85 2.19 -14.39
N GLU A 12 -1.43 2.01 -13.20
CA GLU A 12 -1.84 3.11 -12.32
C GLU A 12 -1.44 2.95 -10.85
N TRP A 13 -1.41 4.08 -10.14
CA TRP A 13 -1.19 4.14 -8.71
C TRP A 13 -2.43 3.65 -7.95
N ARG A 14 -2.23 2.77 -6.96
CA ARG A 14 -3.33 2.19 -6.17
C ARG A 14 -3.02 2.15 -4.69
N LEU A 15 -4.03 2.43 -3.87
CA LEU A 15 -4.01 2.16 -2.44
C LEU A 15 -4.61 0.79 -2.18
N LEU A 16 -3.93 0.01 -1.36
CA LEU A 16 -4.33 -1.34 -1.01
C LEU A 16 -4.32 -1.49 0.50
N ARG A 17 -5.35 -2.09 1.08
CA ARG A 17 -5.25 -2.69 2.41
C ARG A 17 -4.75 -4.12 2.30
N VAL A 18 -3.84 -4.51 3.19
CA VAL A 18 -3.21 -5.83 3.20
C VAL A 18 -3.66 -6.60 4.42
N GLN A 19 -4.12 -7.84 4.21
CA GLN A 19 -4.67 -8.69 5.27
C GLN A 19 -4.16 -10.14 5.17
N ALA A 20 -4.04 -10.80 6.31
CA ALA A 20 -3.83 -12.23 6.43
C ALA A 20 -5.06 -12.87 7.11
N GLY A 21 -5.90 -13.52 6.32
CA GLY A 21 -7.23 -13.94 6.77
C GLY A 21 -8.05 -12.72 7.21
N GLU A 22 -8.55 -12.74 8.44
CA GLU A 22 -9.32 -11.62 9.04
C GLU A 22 -8.44 -10.52 9.65
N ARG A 23 -7.12 -10.74 9.73
CA ARG A 23 -6.20 -9.80 10.36
C ARG A 23 -5.75 -8.75 9.36
N LEU A 24 -6.13 -7.50 9.61
CA LEU A 24 -5.59 -6.36 8.90
C LEU A 24 -4.13 -6.10 9.33
N LEU A 25 -3.23 -6.05 8.36
CA LEU A 25 -1.78 -5.91 8.58
C LEU A 25 -1.30 -4.50 8.26
N TRP A 26 -1.48 -4.07 7.02
CA TRP A 26 -0.84 -2.86 6.49
C TRP A 26 -1.75 -2.08 5.55
N LEU A 27 -1.39 -0.81 5.40
CA LEU A 27 -1.81 0.04 4.29
C LEU A 27 -0.63 0.15 3.32
N CYS A 28 -0.88 -0.09 2.03
CA CYS A 28 0.13 -0.04 0.99
C CYS A 28 -0.27 0.90 -0.15
N VAL A 29 0.73 1.42 -0.83
CA VAL A 29 0.58 2.03 -2.15
C VAL A 29 1.45 1.30 -3.16
N VAL A 30 0.89 1.01 -4.32
CA VAL A 30 1.58 0.38 -5.45
C VAL A 30 1.62 1.37 -6.60
N ASN A 31 2.80 1.60 -7.16
CA ASN A 31 2.96 2.47 -8.33
C ASN A 31 2.86 1.67 -9.65
N PRO A 32 2.86 2.34 -10.82
CA PRO A 32 2.79 1.67 -12.12
C PRO A 32 3.96 0.73 -12.45
N GLU A 33 5.09 0.89 -11.76
CA GLU A 33 6.26 0.01 -11.87
C GLU A 33 6.21 -1.16 -10.87
N LEU A 34 5.08 -1.34 -10.18
CA LEU A 34 4.84 -2.34 -9.13
C LEU A 34 5.61 -2.13 -7.83
N TRP A 35 6.40 -1.06 -7.70
CA TRP A 35 7.04 -0.75 -6.44
C TRP A 35 5.98 -0.57 -5.36
N THR A 36 6.12 -1.37 -4.31
CA THR A 36 5.13 -1.46 -3.24
C THR A 36 5.70 -0.82 -1.98
N TYR A 37 5.01 0.20 -1.50
CA TYR A 37 5.38 0.94 -0.31
C TYR A 37 4.36 0.71 0.79
N VAL A 38 4.82 0.49 2.02
CA VAL A 38 3.98 0.27 3.22
C VAL A 38 3.95 1.53 4.06
N TYR A 39 2.77 1.92 4.53
CA TYR A 39 2.62 3.03 5.47
C TYR A 39 3.18 2.66 6.84
N ILE A 40 4.07 3.50 7.38
CA ILE A 40 4.62 3.35 8.73
C ILE A 40 4.08 4.49 9.60
N PRO A 41 3.18 4.21 10.57
CA PRO A 41 2.54 5.25 11.39
C PRO A 41 3.51 6.12 12.18
N ASP A 42 4.68 5.59 12.51
CA ASP A 42 5.67 6.31 13.31
C ASP A 42 6.44 7.37 12.51
N SER A 43 6.53 7.22 11.18
CA SER A 43 7.13 8.24 10.32
C SER A 43 6.09 9.09 9.59
N GLY A 44 4.83 8.66 9.55
CA GLY A 44 3.77 9.31 8.79
C GLY A 44 3.96 9.23 7.26
N ARG A 45 4.72 8.25 6.78
CA ARG A 45 5.17 8.11 5.38
C ARG A 45 5.05 6.67 4.91
N PHE A 46 5.02 6.51 3.59
CA PHE A 46 5.13 5.21 2.93
C PHE A 46 6.61 4.87 2.72
N HIS A 47 6.99 3.62 2.98
CA HIS A 47 8.36 3.12 2.84
C HIS A 47 8.39 1.95 1.88
N LEU A 48 9.37 1.95 0.97
CA LEU A 48 9.52 0.86 0.03
C LEU A 48 9.72 -0.47 0.77
N ASN A 49 8.87 -1.46 0.49
CA ASN A 49 8.92 -2.74 1.18
C ASN A 49 9.10 -3.88 0.17
N LYS A 50 10.34 -4.34 0.02
CA LYS A 50 10.69 -5.42 -0.91
C LYS A 50 10.00 -6.75 -0.59
N GLY A 51 9.72 -7.03 0.68
CA GLY A 51 9.01 -8.24 1.08
C GLY A 51 7.56 -8.23 0.61
N VAL A 52 6.86 -7.11 0.84
CA VAL A 52 5.48 -6.94 0.36
C VAL A 52 5.42 -6.86 -1.16
N PHE A 53 6.41 -6.25 -1.81
CA PHE A 53 6.53 -6.30 -3.28
C PHE A 53 6.62 -7.73 -3.80
N VAL A 54 7.49 -8.56 -3.20
CA VAL A 54 7.66 -9.95 -3.63
C VAL A 54 6.36 -10.74 -3.47
N ASP A 55 5.69 -10.58 -2.34
CA ASP A 55 4.41 -11.24 -2.08
C ASP A 55 3.30 -10.76 -3.01
N TYR A 56 3.22 -9.45 -3.26
CA TYR A 56 2.22 -8.85 -4.15
C TYR A 56 2.35 -9.32 -5.60
N VAL A 57 3.58 -9.52 -6.08
CA VAL A 57 3.86 -9.85 -7.50
C VAL A 57 3.96 -11.36 -7.74
N TRP A 58 4.50 -12.12 -6.79
CA TRP A 58 4.85 -13.53 -7.00
C TRP A 58 4.18 -14.49 -6.01
N ASP A 59 4.33 -14.28 -4.71
CA ASP A 59 3.98 -15.34 -3.74
C ASP A 59 2.47 -15.44 -3.50
N GLY A 60 1.77 -14.30 -3.43
CA GLY A 60 0.32 -14.25 -3.25
C GLY A 60 -0.18 -14.85 -1.94
N GLU A 61 0.61 -14.81 -0.87
CA GLU A 61 0.24 -15.35 0.44
C GLU A 61 -0.71 -14.42 1.20
N LEU A 62 -0.62 -13.10 0.96
CA LEU A 62 -1.51 -12.11 1.55
C LEU A 62 -2.66 -11.72 0.61
N THR A 63 -3.72 -11.18 1.20
CA THR A 63 -4.81 -10.60 0.42
C THR A 63 -4.65 -9.09 0.34
N TYR A 64 -4.74 -8.57 -0.88
CA TYR A 64 -4.63 -7.16 -1.21
C TYR A 64 -5.98 -6.66 -1.72
N VAL A 65 -6.57 -5.70 -1.03
CA VAL A 65 -7.88 -5.16 -1.41
C VAL A 65 -7.70 -3.69 -1.77
N PRO A 66 -8.07 -3.27 -3.01
CA PRO A 66 -8.08 -1.87 -3.39
C PRO A 66 -9.00 -1.04 -2.50
N ILE A 67 -8.53 0.14 -2.11
CA ILE A 67 -9.28 1.10 -1.30
C ILE A 67 -9.12 2.51 -1.87
N ASP A 68 -9.99 3.42 -1.46
CA ASP A 68 -9.85 4.84 -1.80
C ASP A 68 -9.00 5.61 -0.77
N VAL A 69 -8.79 6.91 -1.04
CA VAL A 69 -8.03 7.80 -0.15
C VAL A 69 -8.74 8.01 1.19
N GLN A 70 -10.07 7.98 1.23
CA GLN A 70 -10.81 8.20 2.47
C GLN A 70 -10.64 7.02 3.43
N GLU A 71 -10.82 5.78 2.93
CA GLU A 71 -10.55 4.56 3.72
C GLU A 71 -9.08 4.52 4.15
N ALA A 72 -8.14 4.90 3.29
CA ALA A 72 -6.73 4.99 3.68
C ALA A 72 -6.49 5.99 4.83
N ARG A 73 -7.14 7.15 4.81
CA ARG A 73 -7.06 8.13 5.92
C ARG A 73 -7.62 7.56 7.22
N ASP A 74 -8.71 6.80 7.15
CA ASP A 74 -9.31 6.16 8.33
C ASP A 74 -8.37 5.08 8.92
N LEU A 75 -7.72 4.30 8.06
CA LEU A 75 -6.72 3.30 8.46
C LEU A 75 -5.48 3.94 9.12
N ILE A 76 -5.03 5.08 8.60
CA ILE A 76 -3.95 5.87 9.19
C ILE A 76 -4.35 6.37 10.59
N ALA A 77 -5.56 6.91 10.73
CA ALA A 77 -6.09 7.38 12.02
C ALA A 77 -6.20 6.23 13.04
N ALA A 78 -6.57 5.03 12.58
CA ALA A 78 -6.61 3.82 13.38
C ALA A 78 -5.21 3.22 13.70
N ARG A 79 -4.13 3.83 13.19
CA ARG A 79 -2.73 3.37 13.32
C ARG A 79 -2.51 1.92 12.86
N VAL A 80 -3.20 1.51 11.79
CA VAL A 80 -2.96 0.20 11.16
C VAL A 80 -1.51 0.11 10.66
N GLY A 81 -0.89 -1.07 10.79
CA GLY A 81 0.52 -1.26 10.46
C GLY A 81 1.49 -0.71 11.50
N ALA A 82 1.01 -0.33 12.69
CA ALA A 82 1.89 0.04 13.80
C ALA A 82 2.86 -1.11 14.11
N LEU A 83 4.15 -0.80 14.06
CA LEU A 83 5.17 -1.78 14.38
C LEU A 83 5.03 -2.18 15.86
N PRO A 84 5.12 -3.48 16.19
CA PRO A 84 5.02 -3.92 17.57
C PRO A 84 6.15 -3.29 18.40
N PRO A 85 5.92 -2.99 19.69
CA PRO A 85 6.95 -2.38 20.55
C PRO A 85 8.22 -3.26 20.70
N ALA A 86 8.14 -4.53 20.31
CA ALA A 86 9.21 -5.52 20.43
C ALA A 86 10.20 -5.56 19.24
N ILE A 87 10.02 -4.76 18.17
CA ILE A 87 11.09 -4.66 17.16
C ILE A 87 12.30 -3.92 17.72
N THR A 88 13.48 -4.44 17.41
CA THR A 88 14.73 -3.84 17.88
C THR A 88 14.93 -2.46 17.26
N SER A 89 15.67 -1.60 17.95
CA SER A 89 16.04 -0.26 17.47
C SER A 89 16.71 -0.30 16.10
N ASP A 90 17.44 -1.39 15.81
CA ASP A 90 18.11 -1.62 14.52
C ASP A 90 17.15 -1.95 13.40
N GLN A 91 16.14 -2.79 13.65
CA GLN A 91 15.09 -3.08 12.69
C GLN A 91 14.30 -1.81 12.37
N ARG A 92 13.91 -1.06 13.41
CA ARG A 92 13.24 0.24 13.26
C ARG A 92 14.06 1.22 12.42
N ARG A 93 15.38 1.31 12.68
CA ARG A 93 16.28 2.20 11.94
C ARG A 93 16.40 1.82 10.45
N ARG A 94 16.48 0.52 10.14
CA ARG A 94 16.52 0.05 8.74
C ARG A 94 15.26 0.41 7.99
N TYR A 95 14.09 0.15 8.57
CA TYR A 95 12.80 0.54 7.98
C TYR A 95 12.72 2.04 7.70
N LEU A 96 13.20 2.88 8.62
CA LEU A 96 13.18 4.33 8.44
C LEU A 96 14.23 4.86 7.45
N SER A 97 15.20 4.04 7.04
CA SER A 97 16.23 4.42 6.07
C SER A 97 15.90 4.04 4.63
N ASP A 98 14.81 3.29 4.42
CA ASP A 98 14.36 2.91 3.10
C ASP A 98 13.84 4.13 2.32
N GLU A 99 13.70 3.97 1.00
CA GLU A 99 13.11 4.99 0.15
C GLU A 99 11.70 5.34 0.64
N GLN A 100 11.45 6.64 0.79
CA GLN A 100 10.22 7.15 1.37
C GLN A 100 9.39 7.89 0.34
N LEU A 101 8.09 7.65 0.39
CA LEU A 101 7.09 8.38 -0.36
C LEU A 101 6.22 9.17 0.62
N ASP A 102 6.03 10.45 0.30
CA ASP A 102 5.14 11.31 1.06
C ASP A 102 3.68 10.89 0.88
N THR A 103 2.92 10.89 1.97
CA THR A 103 1.53 10.43 2.01
C THR A 103 0.64 11.24 1.07
N GLU A 104 0.78 12.57 1.05
CA GLU A 104 -0.07 13.41 0.21
C GLU A 104 0.35 13.33 -1.27
N VAL A 105 1.63 13.07 -1.55
CA VAL A 105 2.10 12.77 -2.92
C VAL A 105 1.50 11.46 -3.41
N ALA A 106 1.53 10.40 -2.59
CA ALA A 106 0.92 9.11 -2.91
C ALA A 106 -0.59 9.27 -3.19
N PHE A 107 -1.30 9.99 -2.32
CA PHE A 107 -2.75 10.21 -2.48
C PHE A 107 -3.07 11.01 -3.75
N THR A 108 -2.30 12.07 -4.03
CA THR A 108 -2.47 12.86 -5.26
C THR A 108 -2.35 11.99 -6.52
N HIS A 109 -1.38 11.07 -6.55
CA HIS A 109 -1.22 10.15 -7.67
C HIS A 109 -2.41 9.18 -7.82
N VAL A 110 -2.92 8.64 -6.70
CA VAL A 110 -4.04 7.70 -6.69
C VAL A 110 -5.36 8.37 -7.08
N GLU A 111 -5.61 9.58 -6.61
CA GLU A 111 -6.79 10.36 -7.01
C GLU A 111 -6.76 10.72 -8.49
N ARG A 112 -5.58 11.07 -9.01
CA ARG A 112 -5.40 11.35 -10.44
C ARG A 112 -5.69 10.11 -11.28
N ALA A 113 -5.11 8.97 -10.91
CA ALA A 113 -5.36 7.69 -11.56
C ALA A 113 -6.86 7.36 -11.58
N SER A 114 -7.53 7.48 -10.43
CA SER A 114 -8.95 7.19 -10.31
C SER A 114 -9.81 8.08 -11.22
N ARG A 115 -9.50 9.38 -11.32
CA ARG A 115 -10.21 10.29 -12.25
C ARG A 115 -9.98 9.93 -13.71
N GLU A 116 -8.76 9.55 -14.08
CA GLU A 116 -8.42 9.16 -15.44
C GLU A 116 -9.13 7.87 -15.86
N ARG A 117 -9.32 6.94 -14.92
CA ARG A 117 -10.11 5.72 -15.10
C ARG A 117 -11.60 6.04 -15.28
N ASP A 118 -12.18 6.86 -14.42
CA ASP A 118 -13.60 7.23 -14.48
C ASP A 118 -13.93 8.05 -15.76
N ALA A 119 -12.95 8.77 -16.31
CA ALA A 119 -13.10 9.58 -17.52
C ALA A 119 -12.99 8.77 -18.83
N LYS A 120 -12.51 7.53 -18.79
CA LYS A 120 -12.47 6.63 -19.95
C LYS A 120 -13.68 5.68 -19.87
N PRO A 121 -14.81 5.97 -20.56
CA PRO A 121 -15.84 4.96 -20.69
C PRO A 121 -15.26 3.76 -21.43
N GLU A 122 -15.44 2.57 -20.85
CA GLU A 122 -15.11 1.29 -21.48
C GLU A 122 -15.65 1.30 -22.92
N SER A 123 -14.75 1.25 -23.90
CA SER A 123 -15.08 1.20 -25.33
C SER A 123 -15.30 -0.23 -25.80
#